data_AF-A0A5J6U595-F1
#
_entry.id   AF-A0A5J6U595-F1
#
_cell.length_a   1.000
_cell.length_b   1.000
_cell.length_c   1.000
_cell.angle_alpha   90.00
_cell.angle_beta   90.00
_cell.angle_gamma   90.00
#
_symmetry.space_group_name_H-M   'P 1'
#
loop_
_entity.id
_entity.type
_entity.pdbx_description
1 polymer ?
#
loop_
_entity_poly.entity_id
_entity_poly.type
_entity_poly.pdbx_seq_one_letter_code
_entity_poly.pdbx_strand_id
1 'polypeptide(L)'
;MGTQLNVNPDRIAQHAKEVTNTIRPELDKGLQELSGNGTIEGGDFSITATMAAMAYPMALQWAFEDIQTHLDMLDGYAAKLEATAKTYGSAETASTIQRV
;
A
#
# COMPACT_ATOMS: atom_id res chain seq x y z
N MET A 1 0.47 -18.67 33.57
CA MET A 1 1.32 -17.51 33.26
C MET A 1 1.33 -17.37 31.75
N GLY A 2 0.69 -16.32 31.22
CA GLY A 2 0.62 -16.11 29.77
C GLY A 2 2.00 -15.78 29.21
N THR A 3 2.32 -16.33 28.05
CA THR A 3 3.53 -16.00 27.29
C THR A 3 3.61 -14.50 27.06
N GLN A 4 4.69 -13.87 27.52
CA GLN A 4 4.93 -12.44 27.27
C GLN A 4 5.14 -12.25 25.76
N LEU A 5 4.25 -11.49 25.13
CA LEU A 5 4.37 -11.10 23.73
C LEU A 5 5.61 -10.19 23.60
N ASN A 6 6.64 -10.70 22.92
CA ASN A 6 7.82 -9.91 22.57
C ASN A 6 7.50 -9.10 21.31
N VAL A 7 7.05 -7.86 21.50
CA VAL A 7 6.79 -6.92 20.42
C VAL A 7 8.02 -6.04 20.24
N ASN A 8 8.60 -6.04 19.04
CA ASN A 8 9.78 -5.25 18.72
C ASN A 8 9.38 -3.96 17.96
N PRO A 9 9.46 -2.76 18.59
CA PRO A 9 9.12 -1.49 17.95
C PRO A 9 9.94 -1.19 16.70
N ASP A 10 11.22 -1.57 16.68
CA ASP A 10 12.11 -1.32 15.54
C ASP A 10 11.66 -2.11 14.30
N ARG A 11 11.13 -3.32 14.51
CA ARG A 11 10.54 -4.12 13.42
C ARG A 11 9.24 -3.51 12.89
N ILE A 12 8.41 -2.93 13.76
CA ILE A 12 7.17 -2.23 13.34
C ILE A 12 7.55 -0.99 12.53
N ALA A 13 8.52 -0.20 13.00
CA ALA A 13 9.02 0.97 12.28
C ALA A 13 9.67 0.59 10.94
N GLN A 14 10.42 -0.52 10.91
CA GLN A 14 10.99 -1.04 9.67
C GLN A 14 9.89 -1.43 8.67
N HIS A 15 8.80 -2.04 9.15
CA HIS A 15 7.68 -2.39 8.28
C HIS A 15 6.97 -1.16 7.70
N ALA A 16 6.80 -0.09 8.49
CA ALA A 16 6.30 1.18 7.98
C ALA A 16 7.18 1.72 6.82
N LYS A 17 8.52 1.63 6.97
CA LYS A 17 9.47 2.03 5.92
C LYS A 17 9.37 1.15 4.67
N GLU A 18 9.17 -0.16 4.81
CA GLU A 18 8.99 -1.07 3.67
C GLU A 18 7.72 -0.72 2.89
N VAL A 19 6.63 -0.42 3.59
CA VAL A 19 5.38 0.03 2.96
C VAL A 19 5.61 1.32 2.17
N THR A 20 6.24 2.33 2.76
CA THR A 20 6.44 3.65 2.13
C THR A 20 7.50 3.64 1.03
N ASN A 21 8.61 2.93 1.21
CA ASN A 21 9.80 3.07 0.35
C ASN A 21 9.95 1.94 -0.67
N THR A 22 9.28 0.80 -0.46
CA THR A 22 9.38 -0.35 -1.35
C THR A 22 8.04 -0.64 -2.01
N ILE A 23 6.97 -0.82 -1.24
CA ILE A 23 5.70 -1.31 -1.79
C ILE A 23 4.94 -0.19 -2.52
N ARG A 24 4.76 0.96 -1.87
CA ARG A 24 4.04 2.10 -2.45
C ARG A 24 4.66 2.56 -3.78
N PRO A 25 5.99 2.71 -3.92
CA PRO A 25 6.58 3.14 -5.19
C PRO A 25 6.41 2.11 -6.32
N GLU A 26 6.39 0.82 -6.03
CA GLU A 26 6.12 -0.21 -7.05
C GLU A 26 4.67 -0.14 -7.56
N LEU A 27 3.72 0.11 -6.64
CA LEU A 27 2.31 0.27 -7.04
C LEU A 27 2.10 1.57 -7.83
N ASP A 28 2.78 2.66 -7.44
CA ASP A 28 2.77 3.93 -8.18
C ASP A 28 3.39 3.80 -9.58
N LYS A 29 4.47 3.04 -9.74
CA LYS A 29 5.01 2.68 -11.06
C LYS A 29 3.97 1.93 -11.90
N GLY A 30 3.24 0.99 -11.30
CA GLY A 30 2.15 0.28 -11.96
C GLY A 30 1.06 1.23 -12.46
N LEU A 31 0.69 2.24 -11.67
CA LEU A 31 -0.26 3.27 -12.06
C LEU A 31 0.25 4.11 -13.25
N GLN A 32 1.52 4.51 -13.21
CA GLN A 32 2.16 5.28 -14.28
C GLN A 32 2.24 4.48 -15.59
N GLU A 33 2.59 3.20 -15.50
CA GLU A 33 2.65 2.29 -16.64
C GLU A 33 1.26 2.09 -17.25
N LEU A 34 0.24 1.88 -16.43
CA LEU A 34 -1.13 1.74 -16.89
C LEU A 34 -1.66 3.04 -17.54
N SER A 35 -1.28 4.19 -16.99
CA SER A 35 -1.65 5.50 -17.53
C SER A 35 -0.98 5.77 -18.89
N GLY A 36 0.29 5.43 -19.04
CA GLY A 36 1.08 5.68 -20.24
C GLY A 36 0.86 4.67 -21.36
N ASN A 37 0.79 3.38 -21.03
CA ASN A 37 0.81 2.27 -21.99
C ASN A 37 -0.46 1.42 -21.97
N GLY A 38 -1.31 1.55 -20.94
CA GLY A 38 -2.57 0.83 -20.83
C GLY A 38 -3.77 1.52 -21.48
N THR A 39 -3.64 2.78 -21.89
CA THR A 39 -4.73 3.47 -22.58
C THR A 39 -4.72 3.10 -24.06
N ILE A 40 -5.55 2.12 -24.44
CA ILE A 40 -5.77 1.70 -25.83
C ILE A 40 -7.16 2.10 -26.31
N GLU A 41 -7.27 2.47 -27.59
CA GLU A 41 -8.51 2.95 -28.19
C GLU A 41 -9.29 1.81 -28.87
N GLY A 42 -10.56 2.03 -29.18
CA GLY A 42 -11.39 1.03 -29.86
C GLY A 42 -10.83 0.53 -31.20
N GLY A 43 -9.97 1.33 -31.85
CA GLY A 43 -9.27 0.97 -33.08
C GLY A 43 -8.12 -0.03 -32.89
N ASP A 44 -7.60 -0.20 -31.68
CA ASP A 44 -6.57 -1.19 -31.34
C ASP A 44 -7.13 -2.61 -31.23
N PHE A 45 -8.46 -2.72 -31.16
CA PHE A 45 -9.16 -4.00 -31.12
C PHE A 45 -9.50 -4.50 -32.52
N SER A 46 -9.37 -5.81 -32.73
CA SER A 46 -9.95 -6.47 -33.91
C SER A 46 -11.46 -6.23 -33.98
N ILE A 47 -12.01 -6.20 -35.20
CA ILE A 47 -13.48 -6.15 -35.44
C ILE A 47 -14.22 -7.29 -34.74
N THR A 48 -13.58 -8.45 -34.54
CA THR A 48 -14.16 -9.57 -33.79
C THR A 48 -14.19 -9.35 -32.27
N ALA A 49 -13.51 -8.32 -31.78
CA ALA A 49 -13.33 -7.99 -30.38
C ALA A 49 -14.14 -6.75 -29.95
N THR A 50 -15.23 -6.41 -30.65
CA THR A 50 -16.09 -5.25 -30.33
C THR A 50 -16.53 -5.20 -28.87
N MET A 51 -16.86 -6.35 -28.27
CA MET A 51 -17.23 -6.41 -26.85
C MET A 51 -16.07 -6.04 -25.93
N ALA A 52 -14.84 -6.45 -26.28
CA ALA A 52 -13.65 -6.08 -25.52
C ALA A 52 -13.35 -4.59 -25.69
N ALA A 53 -13.48 -4.04 -26.90
CA ALA A 53 -13.30 -2.62 -27.18
C ALA A 53 -14.26 -1.73 -26.34
N MET A 54 -15.49 -2.19 -26.09
CA MET A 54 -16.43 -1.48 -25.23
C MET A 54 -16.16 -1.68 -23.73
N ALA A 55 -15.75 -2.88 -23.32
CA ALA A 55 -15.53 -3.19 -21.90
C ALA A 55 -14.20 -2.65 -21.36
N TYR A 56 -13.17 -2.58 -22.22
CA TYR A 56 -11.81 -2.25 -21.81
C TYR A 56 -11.69 -0.86 -21.16
N PRO A 57 -12.26 0.23 -21.70
CA PRO A 57 -12.18 1.54 -21.07
C PRO A 57 -12.79 1.56 -19.66
N MET A 58 -13.88 0.81 -19.43
CA MET A 58 -14.48 0.70 -18.10
C MET A 58 -13.58 -0.09 -17.15
N ALA A 59 -13.03 -1.23 -17.60
CA ALA A 59 -12.11 -2.02 -16.79
C ALA A 59 -10.84 -1.23 -16.43
N LEU A 60 -10.34 -0.41 -17.36
CA LEU A 60 -9.19 0.45 -17.17
C LEU A 60 -9.47 1.54 -16.11
N GLN A 61 -10.65 2.16 -16.15
CA GLN A 61 -11.08 3.11 -15.11
C GLN A 61 -11.16 2.47 -13.73
N TRP A 62 -11.74 1.28 -13.63
CA TRP A 62 -11.77 0.51 -12.38
C TRP A 62 -10.37 0.21 -11.86
N ALA A 63 -9.43 -0.17 -12.73
CA ALA A 63 -8.05 -0.41 -12.34
C ALA A 63 -7.37 0.87 -11.82
N PHE A 64 -7.62 2.03 -12.43
CA PHE A 64 -7.11 3.31 -11.92
C PHE A 64 -7.64 3.64 -10.53
N GLU A 65 -8.95 3.53 -10.31
CA GLU A 65 -9.59 3.81 -9.02
C GLU A 65 -9.13 2.83 -7.93
N ASP A 66 -9.00 1.54 -8.27
CA ASP A 66 -8.55 0.51 -7.35
C ASP A 66 -7.09 0.73 -6.92
N ILE A 67 -6.19 1.01 -7.87
CA ILE A 67 -4.79 1.29 -7.56
C ILE A 67 -4.66 2.55 -6.69
N GLN A 68 -5.38 3.62 -7.03
CA GLN A 68 -5.37 4.85 -6.23
C GLN A 68 -5.86 4.60 -4.80
N THR A 69 -6.93 3.82 -4.64
CA THR A 69 -7.46 3.43 -3.33
C THR A 69 -6.40 2.66 -2.52
N HIS A 70 -5.70 1.72 -3.15
CA HIS A 70 -4.64 0.97 -2.49
C HIS A 70 -3.44 1.85 -2.09
N LEU A 71 -3.06 2.83 -2.90
CA LEU A 71 -2.02 3.80 -2.54
C LEU A 71 -2.40 4.58 -1.27
N ASP A 72 -3.63 5.09 -1.20
CA ASP A 72 -4.14 5.81 -0.04
C ASP A 72 -4.21 4.90 1.21
N MET A 73 -4.58 3.63 1.03
CA MET A 73 -4.55 2.63 2.10
C MET A 73 -3.14 2.37 2.62
N LEU A 74 -2.15 2.24 1.73
CA LEU A 74 -0.75 2.04 2.11
C LEU A 74 -0.22 3.24 2.91
N ASP A 75 -0.54 4.46 2.50
CA ASP A 75 -0.19 5.68 3.24
C ASP A 75 -0.83 5.66 4.65
N GLY A 76 -2.11 5.28 4.74
CA GLY A 76 -2.80 5.12 6.01
C GLY A 76 -2.21 4.02 6.90
N TYR A 77 -1.73 2.91 6.33
CA TYR A 77 -1.09 1.83 7.07
C TYR A 77 0.29 2.22 7.58
N ALA A 78 1.12 2.85 6.73
CA ALA A 78 2.44 3.32 7.13
C ALA A 78 2.34 4.28 8.32
N ALA A 79 1.42 5.26 8.26
CA ALA A 79 1.20 6.21 9.35
C ALA A 79 0.78 5.52 10.67
N LYS A 80 -0.12 4.53 10.59
CA LYS A 80 -0.55 3.76 11.77
C LYS A 80 0.57 2.91 12.36
N LEU A 81 1.40 2.29 11.51
CA LEU A 81 2.55 1.50 11.96
C LEU A 81 3.59 2.38 12.65
N GLU A 82 3.91 3.55 12.09
CA GLU A 82 4.84 4.50 12.70
C GLU A 82 4.33 5.00 14.06
N ALA A 83 3.05 5.39 14.14
CA ALA A 83 2.42 5.79 15.40
C ALA A 83 2.45 4.66 16.44
N THR A 84 2.23 3.42 16.01
CA THR A 84 2.28 2.23 16.88
C THR A 84 3.69 1.99 17.40
N ALA A 85 4.70 2.02 16.53
CA ALA A 85 6.10 1.84 16.92
C ALA A 85 6.53 2.89 17.96
N LYS A 86 6.19 4.16 17.73
CA LYS A 86 6.49 5.26 18.65
C LYS A 86 5.80 5.09 20.01
N THR A 87 4.51 4.77 19.99
CA THR A 87 3.69 4.64 21.21
C THR A 87 4.16 3.47 22.05
N TYR A 88 4.36 2.31 21.42
CA TYR A 88 4.81 1.10 22.12
C TYR A 88 6.25 1.24 22.62
N GLY A 89 7.17 1.75 21.80
CA GLY A 89 8.55 1.98 22.23
C GLY A 89 8.67 2.96 23.40
N SER A 90 7.87 4.03 23.38
CA SER A 90 7.79 4.98 24.51
C SER A 90 7.23 4.32 25.78
N ALA A 91 6.18 3.50 25.64
CA ALA A 91 5.57 2.79 26.76
C ALA A 91 6.53 1.78 27.40
N GLU A 92 7.26 1.01 26.59
CA GLU A 92 8.25 0.04 27.06
C GLU A 92 9.41 0.72 27.79
N THR A 93 9.90 1.83 27.23
CA THR A 93 10.95 2.66 27.85
C THR A 93 10.49 3.21 29.19
N ALA A 94 9.28 3.78 29.27
CA ALA A 94 8.72 4.32 30.51
C ALA A 94 8.48 3.22 31.57
N SER A 95 8.03 2.04 31.16
CA SER A 95 7.80 0.90 32.06
C SER A 95 9.10 0.31 32.60
N THR A 96 10.15 0.30 31.79
CA THR A 96 11.47 -0.24 32.18
C THR A 96 12.25 0.72 33.08
N ILE A 97 12.09 2.03 32.91
CA ILE A 97 12.81 3.07 33.68
C ILE A 97 12.33 3.18 35.15
N GLN A 98 11.12 2.72 35.50
CA GLN A 98 10.57 2.81 36.88
C GLN A 98 10.87 1.60 37.79
N ARG A 99 11.68 0.63 37.35
CA ARG A 99 12.18 -0.43 38.25
C ARG A 99 13.39 0.05 39.05
N VAL A 100 13.16 0.85 40.09
CA VAL A 100 14.09 1.12 41.20
C VAL A 100 13.35 1.11 42.53
#